data_AF-A0A938M873-F1
#
_entry.id   AF-A0A938M873-F1
#
_cell.length_a   1.000
_cell.length_b   1.000
_cell.length_c   1.000
_cell.angle_alpha   90.00
_cell.angle_beta   90.00
_cell.angle_gamma   90.00
#
_symmetry.space_group_name_H-M   'P 1'
#
loop_
_entity.id
_entity.type
_entity.pdbx_description
1 polymer ?
#
loop_
_entity_poly.entity_id
_entity_poly.type
_entity_poly.pdbx_seq_one_letter_code
_entity_poly.pdbx_strand_id
1 'polypeptide(L)'
;LRSAAELMVKGPHTALECQQTAERILVHCDRMSRMINDLLLLHRIECNPQEIQFAPVRLSPLLKEIAAAFAEVAQLKAITLETRADAEGAVFGNESMLRRLFSNLLDNALRYTEKQGWVWVQLTADDSAATVQVRDTGIGIAPSDQPRVFDRFWRADPSRSRETGGAGLGLSIAQSLAELHGGVILVESELGKGACFTVRLPARRSPSPDAARATSSSTSSPP
;
A
#
# COMPACT_ATOMS: atom_id res chain seq x y z
N LEU A 1 18.41 -17.74 9.68
CA LEU A 1 18.98 -16.74 10.60
C LEU A 1 19.85 -17.39 11.66
N ARG A 2 19.26 -18.01 12.69
CA ARG A 2 20.02 -18.67 13.77
C ARG A 2 21.06 -19.67 13.25
N SER A 3 20.67 -20.58 12.36
CA SER A 3 21.61 -21.58 11.79
C SER A 3 22.73 -20.98 10.93
N ALA A 4 22.52 -19.83 10.29
CA ALA A 4 23.54 -19.16 9.48
C ALA A 4 24.55 -18.39 10.36
N ALA A 5 24.06 -17.76 11.43
CA ALA A 5 24.91 -17.16 12.46
C ALA A 5 25.68 -18.23 13.26
N GLU A 6 25.05 -19.36 13.57
CA GLU A 6 25.70 -20.50 14.24
C GLU A 6 26.79 -21.13 13.38
N LEU A 7 26.63 -21.13 12.06
CA LEU A 7 27.69 -21.56 11.13
C LEU A 7 28.91 -20.65 11.22
N MET A 8 28.74 -19.32 11.23
CA MET A 8 29.85 -18.35 11.39
C MET A 8 30.61 -18.46 12.72
N VAL A 9 29.97 -18.97 13.77
CA VAL A 9 30.60 -19.19 15.08
C VAL A 9 31.49 -20.45 15.07
N LYS A 10 31.34 -21.33 14.07
CA LYS A 10 32.06 -22.61 13.99
C LYS A 10 33.28 -22.54 13.07
N GLY A 11 34.43 -22.29 13.68
CA GLY A 11 35.73 -22.42 13.02
C GLY A 11 36.09 -21.23 12.11
N PRO A 12 37.25 -21.29 11.45
CA PRO A 12 37.70 -20.22 10.56
C PRO A 12 36.90 -20.22 9.25
N HIS A 13 36.45 -19.03 8.84
CA HIS A 13 35.75 -18.78 7.57
C HIS A 13 36.54 -17.82 6.69
N THR A 14 36.29 -17.89 5.38
CA THR A 14 36.83 -16.92 4.43
C THR A 14 36.13 -15.57 4.58
N ALA A 15 36.78 -14.48 4.17
CA ALA A 15 36.18 -13.15 4.16
C ALA A 15 34.89 -13.09 3.32
N LEU A 16 34.84 -13.84 2.21
CA LEU A 16 33.66 -13.92 1.33
C LEU A 16 32.47 -14.60 2.02
N GLU A 17 32.69 -15.69 2.76
CA GLU A 17 31.63 -16.38 3.50
C GLU A 17 31.08 -15.51 4.64
N CYS A 18 31.95 -14.78 5.32
CA CYS A 18 31.56 -13.80 6.33
C CYS A 18 30.71 -12.68 5.70
N GLN A 19 31.13 -12.13 4.56
CA GLN A 19 30.39 -11.08 3.86
C GLN A 19 29.01 -11.57 3.42
N GLN A 20 28.91 -12.71 2.75
CA GLN A 20 27.63 -13.27 2.29
C GLN A 20 26.69 -13.57 3.45
N THR A 21 27.22 -14.04 4.58
CA THR A 21 26.41 -14.31 5.77
C THR A 21 25.94 -13.01 6.43
N ALA A 22 26.78 -11.99 6.51
CA ALA A 22 26.41 -10.67 6.99
C ALA A 22 25.33 -10.01 6.12
N GLU A 23 25.48 -10.06 4.79
CA GLU A 23 24.47 -9.57 3.84
C GLU A 23 23.11 -10.26 4.05
N ARG A 24 23.10 -11.59 4.21
CA ARG A 24 21.88 -12.34 4.52
C ARG A 24 21.26 -11.91 5.84
N ILE A 25 22.07 -11.70 6.88
CA ILE A 25 21.58 -11.23 8.19
C ILE A 25 20.97 -9.83 8.05
N LEU A 26 21.63 -8.91 7.36
CA LEU A 26 21.13 -7.54 7.14
C LEU A 26 19.78 -7.54 6.41
N VAL A 27 19.66 -8.28 5.30
CA VAL A 27 18.40 -8.41 4.54
C VAL A 27 17.26 -8.92 5.44
N HIS A 28 17.56 -9.86 6.33
CA HIS A 28 16.59 -10.38 7.28
C HIS A 28 16.22 -9.38 8.39
N CYS A 29 17.19 -8.66 8.95
CA CYS A 29 16.94 -7.58 9.92
C CYS A 29 16.03 -6.51 9.31
N ASP A 30 16.30 -6.07 8.09
CA ASP A 30 15.45 -5.09 7.38
C ASP A 30 14.03 -5.61 7.14
N ARG A 31 13.89 -6.92 6.89
CA ARG A 31 12.57 -7.55 6.78
C ARG A 31 11.82 -7.55 8.11
N MET A 32 12.51 -7.84 9.21
CA MET A 32 11.92 -7.81 10.56
C MET A 32 11.53 -6.39 10.96
N SER A 33 12.41 -5.40 10.75
CA SER A 33 12.13 -4.00 11.01
C SER A 33 10.89 -3.51 10.24
N ARG A 34 10.77 -3.86 8.96
CA ARG A 34 9.57 -3.56 8.17
C ARG A 34 8.31 -4.18 8.76
N MET A 35 8.37 -5.46 9.16
CA MET A 35 7.23 -6.15 9.76
C MET A 35 6.79 -5.51 11.09
N ILE A 36 7.75 -5.14 11.95
CA ILE A 36 7.44 -4.46 13.21
C ILE A 36 6.78 -3.10 12.94
N ASN A 37 7.33 -2.31 12.01
CA ASN A 37 6.74 -1.03 11.62
C ASN A 37 5.33 -1.18 11.04
N ASP A 38 5.11 -2.21 10.23
CA ASP A 38 3.79 -2.54 9.67
C ASP A 38 2.77 -2.89 10.76
N LEU A 39 3.18 -3.64 11.78
CA LEU A 39 2.32 -3.98 12.92
C LEU A 39 2.03 -2.76 13.81
N LEU A 40 3.03 -1.92 14.08
CA LEU A 40 2.85 -0.67 14.82
C LEU A 40 1.92 0.29 14.08
N LEU A 41 2.02 0.36 12.74
CA LEU A 41 1.10 1.14 11.92
C LEU A 41 -0.33 0.64 12.05
N LEU A 42 -0.56 -0.67 11.91
CA LEU A 42 -1.88 -1.28 12.05
C LEU A 42 -2.46 -1.00 13.45
N HIS A 43 -1.65 -1.19 14.50
CA HIS A 43 -2.06 -0.90 15.86
C HIS A 43 -2.44 0.59 16.06
N ARG A 44 -1.67 1.52 15.49
CA ARG A 44 -1.98 2.95 15.55
C ARG A 44 -3.32 3.28 14.88
N ILE A 45 -3.59 2.66 13.73
CA ILE A 45 -4.86 2.84 13.00
C ILE A 45 -6.04 2.31 13.82
N GLU A 46 -5.88 1.15 14.47
CA GLU A 46 -6.94 0.52 15.26
C GLU A 46 -7.21 1.23 16.59
N CYS A 47 -6.17 1.62 17.32
CA CYS A 47 -6.31 2.10 18.69
C CYS A 47 -6.34 3.62 18.80
N ASN A 48 -5.59 4.34 17.95
CA ASN A 48 -5.43 5.79 18.05
C ASN A 48 -5.74 6.53 16.72
N PRO A 49 -6.87 6.25 16.03
CA PRO A 49 -7.17 6.91 14.76
C PRO A 49 -7.33 8.43 14.88
N GLN A 50 -7.70 8.92 16.08
CA GLN A 50 -7.91 10.34 16.38
C GLN A 50 -6.61 11.17 16.34
N GLU A 51 -5.44 10.53 16.47
CA GLU A 51 -4.13 11.22 16.41
C GLU A 51 -3.65 11.45 14.97
N ILE A 52 -4.35 10.89 13.99
CA ILE A 52 -3.95 10.96 12.59
C ILE A 52 -4.47 12.27 12.00
N GLN A 53 -3.54 13.12 11.57
CA GLN A 53 -3.87 14.41 10.97
C GLN A 53 -4.23 14.24 9.50
N PHE A 54 -5.38 14.79 9.14
CA PHE A 54 -5.91 14.78 7.78
C PHE A 54 -5.85 16.19 7.19
N ALA A 55 -5.52 16.27 5.91
CA ALA A 55 -5.48 17.49 5.13
C ALA A 55 -6.02 17.22 3.71
N PRO A 56 -6.35 18.25 2.93
CA PRO A 56 -6.64 18.07 1.51
C PRO A 56 -5.43 17.51 0.76
N VAL A 57 -5.59 16.38 0.09
CA VAL A 57 -4.55 15.72 -0.71
C VAL A 57 -5.03 15.57 -2.15
N ARG A 58 -4.20 16.04 -3.09
CA ARG A 58 -4.43 15.83 -4.53
C ARG A 58 -3.87 14.47 -4.94
N LEU A 59 -4.72 13.57 -5.41
CA LEU A 59 -4.31 12.20 -5.75
C LEU A 59 -3.52 12.12 -7.06
N SER A 60 -3.82 12.99 -8.03
CA SER A 60 -3.09 13.03 -9.31
C SER A 60 -1.57 13.15 -9.16
N PRO A 61 -1.02 14.19 -8.49
CA PRO A 61 0.43 14.31 -8.31
C PRO A 61 0.99 13.18 -7.45
N LEU A 62 0.28 12.79 -6.40
CA LEU A 62 0.69 11.70 -5.52
C LEU A 62 0.88 10.37 -6.28
N LEU A 63 -0.07 9.99 -7.12
CA LEU A 63 0.00 8.75 -7.92
C LEU A 63 1.11 8.82 -8.96
N LYS A 64 1.32 9.97 -9.60
CA LYS A 64 2.41 10.18 -10.58
C LYS A 64 3.78 10.03 -9.90
N GLU A 65 3.96 10.59 -8.71
CA GLU A 65 5.20 10.44 -7.94
C GLU A 65 5.45 8.98 -7.51
N ILE A 66 4.42 8.29 -7.06
CA ILE A 66 4.51 6.87 -6.68
C ILE A 66 4.90 6.05 -7.91
N ALA A 67 4.20 6.21 -9.03
CA ALA A 67 4.51 5.48 -10.26
C ALA A 67 5.95 5.75 -10.74
N ALA A 68 6.42 7.00 -10.65
CA ALA A 68 7.81 7.35 -11.00
C ALA A 68 8.84 6.62 -10.11
N ALA A 69 8.57 6.50 -8.80
CA ALA A 69 9.45 5.75 -7.88
C ALA A 69 9.54 4.25 -8.20
N PHE A 70 8.52 3.68 -8.85
CA PHE A 70 8.49 2.28 -9.26
C PHE A 70 8.91 2.05 -10.72
N ALA A 71 9.18 3.12 -11.49
CA ALA A 71 9.53 3.01 -12.90
C ALA A 71 10.80 2.19 -13.13
N GLU A 72 11.83 2.38 -12.30
CA GLU A 72 13.08 1.61 -12.39
C GLU A 72 12.84 0.11 -12.09
N VAL A 73 12.02 -0.19 -11.07
CA VAL A 73 11.67 -1.57 -10.71
C VAL A 73 10.88 -2.25 -11.84
N ALA A 74 9.94 -1.53 -12.46
CA ALA A 74 9.17 -2.03 -13.60
C ALA A 74 10.09 -2.30 -14.81
N GLN A 75 11.01 -1.38 -15.10
CA GLN A 75 11.98 -1.51 -16.19
C GLN A 75 12.91 -2.71 -15.99
N LEU A 76 13.47 -2.89 -14.79
CA LEU A 76 14.33 -4.03 -14.45
C LEU A 76 13.60 -5.38 -14.61
N LYS A 77 12.28 -5.39 -14.40
CA LYS A 77 11.43 -6.57 -14.60
C LYS A 77 10.88 -6.71 -16.02
N ALA A 78 11.20 -5.78 -16.92
CA ALA A 78 10.61 -5.70 -18.27
C ALA A 78 9.07 -5.66 -18.23
N ILE A 79 8.49 -4.91 -17.29
CA ILE A 79 7.05 -4.67 -17.17
C ILE A 79 6.74 -3.25 -17.62
N THR A 80 5.67 -3.09 -18.41
CA THR A 80 5.19 -1.76 -18.81
C THR A 80 4.32 -1.18 -17.70
N LEU A 81 4.72 -0.03 -17.14
CA LEU A 81 3.94 0.71 -16.15
C LEU A 81 3.33 1.96 -16.81
N GLU A 82 2.01 1.98 -16.94
CA GLU A 82 1.27 3.14 -17.43
C GLU A 82 0.51 3.84 -16.30
N THR A 83 0.52 5.17 -16.29
CA THR A 83 -0.25 5.97 -15.33
C THR A 83 -1.16 6.94 -16.07
N ARG A 84 -2.47 6.82 -15.83
CA ARG A 84 -3.52 7.70 -16.34
C ARG A 84 -4.19 8.39 -15.16
N ALA A 85 -3.57 9.46 -14.70
CA ALA A 85 -3.97 10.16 -13.48
C ALA A 85 -4.21 11.65 -13.74
N ASP A 86 -4.97 11.98 -14.77
CA ASP A 86 -5.21 13.38 -15.17
C ASP A 86 -6.49 13.98 -14.58
N ALA A 87 -7.33 13.17 -13.94
CA ALA A 87 -8.49 13.66 -13.20
C ALA A 87 -8.07 14.45 -11.95
N GLU A 88 -8.78 15.54 -11.67
CA GLU A 88 -8.60 16.37 -10.48
C GLU A 88 -9.29 15.73 -9.25
N GLY A 89 -8.79 14.58 -8.81
CA GLY A 89 -9.26 13.91 -7.59
C GLY A 89 -8.59 14.47 -6.35
N ALA A 90 -9.36 15.11 -5.46
CA ALA A 90 -8.90 15.52 -4.14
C ALA A 90 -9.67 14.78 -3.04
N VAL A 91 -8.94 14.36 -2.01
CA VAL A 91 -9.50 13.67 -0.83
C VAL A 91 -9.03 14.34 0.44
N PHE A 92 -9.79 14.22 1.52
CA PHE A 92 -9.34 14.66 2.84
C PHE A 92 -8.68 13.48 3.56
N GLY A 93 -7.37 13.53 3.76
CA GLY A 93 -6.59 12.37 4.18
C GLY A 93 -5.18 12.69 4.65
N ASN A 94 -4.47 11.66 5.09
CA ASN A 94 -3.05 11.75 5.39
C ASN A 94 -2.23 11.33 4.17
N GLU A 95 -1.46 12.25 3.59
CA GLU A 95 -0.71 11.99 2.36
C GLU A 95 0.26 10.81 2.48
N SER A 96 1.02 10.73 3.59
CA SER A 96 1.99 9.64 3.80
C SER A 96 1.33 8.26 3.86
N MET A 97 0.13 8.19 4.42
CA MET A 97 -0.66 6.97 4.52
C MET A 97 -1.29 6.61 3.18
N LEU A 98 -1.84 7.58 2.44
CA LEU A 98 -2.31 7.37 1.07
C LEU A 98 -1.16 6.90 0.16
N ARG A 99 0.04 7.47 0.33
CA ARG A 99 1.25 7.00 -0.36
C ARG A 99 1.54 5.54 -0.03
N ARG A 100 1.48 5.16 1.25
CA ARG A 100 1.70 3.77 1.68
C ARG A 100 0.66 2.82 1.09
N LEU A 101 -0.61 3.21 1.07
CA LEU A 101 -1.71 2.45 0.49
C LEU A 101 -1.41 2.14 -0.99
N PHE A 102 -1.20 3.17 -1.82
CA PHE A 102 -0.99 2.96 -3.25
C PHE A 102 0.35 2.29 -3.58
N SER A 103 1.40 2.56 -2.82
CA SER A 103 2.68 1.84 -2.94
C SER A 103 2.52 0.34 -2.64
N ASN A 104 1.68 -0.04 -1.67
CA ASN A 104 1.43 -1.46 -1.40
C ASN A 104 0.70 -2.15 -2.57
N LEU A 105 -0.24 -1.46 -3.22
CA LEU A 105 -0.93 -2.00 -4.39
C LEU A 105 0.00 -2.11 -5.61
N LEU A 106 0.82 -1.10 -5.84
CA LEU A 106 1.76 -1.08 -6.97
C LEU A 106 2.90 -2.09 -6.79
N ASP A 107 3.44 -2.23 -5.58
CA ASP A 107 4.40 -3.30 -5.26
C ASP A 107 3.77 -4.69 -5.50
N ASN A 108 2.51 -4.88 -5.11
CA ASN A 108 1.78 -6.12 -5.35
C ASN A 108 1.65 -6.40 -6.85
N ALA A 109 1.18 -5.43 -7.64
CA ALA A 109 1.05 -5.54 -9.09
C ALA A 109 2.39 -5.94 -9.75
N LEU A 110 3.47 -5.21 -9.48
CA LEU A 110 4.80 -5.49 -10.07
C LEU A 110 5.42 -6.80 -9.57
N ARG A 111 5.05 -7.26 -8.38
CA ARG A 111 5.54 -8.51 -7.80
C ARG A 111 4.92 -9.73 -8.47
N TYR A 112 3.64 -9.66 -8.83
CA TYR A 112 2.88 -10.80 -9.37
C TYR A 112 2.68 -10.74 -10.90
N THR A 113 3.13 -9.67 -11.53
CA THR A 113 3.22 -9.56 -12.99
C THR A 113 4.49 -10.20 -13.52
N GLU A 114 4.34 -11.03 -14.56
CA GLU A 114 5.46 -11.67 -15.25
C GLU A 114 6.16 -10.70 -16.22
N LYS A 115 7.34 -11.09 -16.73
CA LYS A 115 8.08 -10.28 -17.71
C LYS A 115 7.21 -10.02 -18.93
N GLN A 116 7.35 -8.85 -19.54
CA GLN A 116 6.55 -8.36 -20.67
C GLN A 116 5.07 -8.11 -20.33
N GLY A 117 4.69 -8.22 -19.06
CA GLY A 117 3.36 -7.86 -18.58
C GLY A 117 3.17 -6.36 -18.44
N TRP A 118 1.96 -5.99 -18.02
CA TRP A 118 1.52 -4.61 -17.91
C TRP A 118 0.92 -4.33 -16.54
N VAL A 119 1.17 -3.11 -16.05
CA VAL A 119 0.54 -2.55 -14.87
C VAL A 119 0.01 -1.17 -15.22
N TRP A 120 -1.26 -0.92 -14.89
CA TRP A 120 -1.94 0.35 -15.10
C TRP A 120 -2.38 0.95 -13.78
N VAL A 121 -2.13 2.26 -13.61
CA VAL A 121 -2.68 3.07 -12.53
C VAL A 121 -3.63 4.09 -13.15
N GLN A 122 -4.91 4.00 -12.83
CA GLN A 122 -5.94 4.91 -13.36
C GLN A 122 -6.65 5.64 -12.23
N LEU A 123 -6.71 6.97 -12.33
CA LEU A 123 -7.52 7.81 -11.44
C LEU A 123 -8.73 8.33 -12.20
N THR A 124 -9.90 8.14 -11.60
CA THR A 124 -11.15 8.80 -11.97
C THR A 124 -11.70 9.51 -10.75
N ALA A 125 -12.38 10.64 -10.94
CA ALA A 125 -12.95 11.38 -9.82
C ALA A 125 -14.27 12.04 -10.25
N ASP A 126 -15.21 12.07 -9.33
CA ASP A 126 -16.45 12.84 -9.41
C ASP A 126 -16.66 13.63 -8.10
N ASP A 127 -17.78 14.34 -7.99
CA ASP A 127 -18.10 15.15 -6.80
C ASP A 127 -18.25 14.33 -5.50
N SER A 128 -18.46 13.02 -5.60
CA SER A 128 -18.71 12.13 -4.47
C SER A 128 -17.45 11.40 -4.01
N ALA A 129 -16.61 10.97 -4.95
CA ALA A 129 -15.48 10.11 -4.68
C ALA A 129 -14.36 10.20 -5.72
N ALA A 130 -13.15 9.93 -5.26
CA ALA A 130 -12.02 9.59 -6.12
C ALA A 130 -11.84 8.06 -6.16
N THR A 131 -11.77 7.49 -7.35
CA THR A 131 -11.56 6.06 -7.59
C THR A 131 -10.23 5.84 -8.26
N VAL A 132 -9.37 5.05 -7.62
CA VAL A 132 -8.06 4.65 -8.13
C VAL A 132 -8.08 3.16 -8.43
N GLN A 133 -7.74 2.79 -9.66
CA GLN A 133 -7.59 1.40 -10.08
C GLN A 133 -6.12 1.09 -10.31
N VAL A 134 -5.64 0.00 -9.71
CA VAL A 134 -4.34 -0.61 -10.00
C VAL A 134 -4.60 -1.95 -10.64
N ARG A 135 -4.37 -2.05 -11.94
CA ARG A 135 -4.62 -3.25 -12.76
C ARG A 135 -3.31 -3.85 -13.20
N ASP A 136 -3.22 -5.17 -13.20
CA ASP A 136 -2.07 -5.91 -13.69
C ASP A 136 -2.46 -7.08 -14.60
N THR A 137 -1.50 -7.59 -15.38
CA THR A 137 -1.63 -8.81 -16.20
C THR A 137 -0.89 -10.00 -15.57
N GLY A 138 -0.81 -10.04 -14.24
CA GLY A 138 -0.09 -11.07 -13.53
C GLY A 138 -0.80 -12.41 -13.45
N ILE A 139 -0.34 -13.25 -12.52
CA ILE A 139 -0.84 -14.61 -12.32
C ILE A 139 -2.33 -14.68 -11.92
N GLY A 140 -2.91 -13.55 -11.52
CA GLY A 140 -4.28 -13.49 -11.01
C GLY A 140 -4.48 -14.21 -9.67
N ILE A 141 -5.72 -14.20 -9.19
CA ILE A 141 -6.12 -14.69 -7.88
C ILE A 141 -7.33 -15.60 -8.06
N ALA A 142 -7.25 -16.81 -7.52
CA ALA A 142 -8.36 -17.76 -7.57
C ALA A 142 -9.61 -17.18 -6.87
N PRO A 143 -10.83 -17.43 -7.39
CA PRO A 143 -12.06 -16.91 -6.77
C PRO A 143 -12.24 -17.31 -5.30
N SER A 144 -11.77 -18.50 -4.90
CA SER A 144 -11.79 -18.96 -3.50
C SER A 144 -10.88 -18.17 -2.57
N ASP A 145 -9.85 -17.53 -3.13
CA ASP A 145 -8.81 -16.82 -2.40
C ASP A 145 -9.10 -15.32 -2.29
N GLN A 146 -9.86 -14.75 -3.23
CA GLN A 146 -10.21 -13.32 -3.26
C GLN A 146 -10.79 -12.76 -1.95
N PRO A 147 -11.68 -13.47 -1.21
CA PRO A 147 -12.17 -12.97 0.07
C PRO A 147 -11.08 -12.84 1.15
N ARG A 148 -9.96 -13.54 0.98
CA ARG A 148 -8.89 -13.65 1.98
C ARG A 148 -7.65 -12.84 1.64
N VAL A 149 -7.59 -12.19 0.48
CA VAL A 149 -6.38 -11.46 0.04
C VAL A 149 -6.00 -10.31 0.97
N PHE A 150 -6.97 -9.81 1.74
CA PHE A 150 -6.78 -8.75 2.71
C PHE A 150 -6.57 -9.28 4.15
N ASP A 151 -6.65 -10.59 4.38
CA ASP A 151 -6.34 -11.20 5.67
C ASP A 151 -4.85 -10.96 6.00
N ARG A 152 -4.57 -10.66 7.27
CA ARG A 152 -3.20 -10.48 7.75
C ARG A 152 -2.41 -11.78 7.56
N PHE A 153 -1.18 -11.64 7.05
CA PHE A 153 -0.26 -12.75 6.79
C PHE A 153 -0.73 -13.73 5.71
N TRP A 154 -1.84 -13.45 5.02
CA TRP A 154 -2.34 -14.34 3.99
C TRP A 154 -1.50 -14.29 2.72
N ARG A 155 -1.32 -15.47 2.10
CA ARG A 155 -0.62 -15.67 0.83
C ARG A 155 -1.19 -16.91 0.12
N ALA A 156 -1.36 -16.86 -1.19
CA ALA A 156 -1.88 -17.97 -2.00
C ALA A 156 -0.94 -19.20 -2.03
N ASP A 157 0.39 -19.00 -2.04
CA ASP A 157 1.37 -20.11 -2.05
C ASP A 157 2.53 -19.84 -1.06
N PRO A 158 2.64 -20.64 0.03
CA PRO A 158 3.75 -20.57 0.99
C PRO A 158 5.10 -21.04 0.44
N SER A 159 5.18 -21.74 -0.70
CA SER A 159 6.44 -22.29 -1.24
C SER A 159 7.27 -21.26 -2.00
N ARG A 160 6.62 -20.33 -2.73
CA ARG A 160 7.23 -19.14 -3.36
C ARG A 160 7.73 -18.09 -2.33
N SER A 161 7.67 -18.40 -1.03
CA SER A 161 7.89 -17.47 0.09
C SER A 161 9.35 -17.12 0.39
N ARG A 162 10.32 -17.97 -0.01
CA ARG A 162 11.75 -17.75 0.27
C ARG A 162 12.38 -16.73 -0.67
N GLU A 163 11.93 -16.67 -1.91
CA GLU A 163 12.52 -15.81 -2.94
C GLU A 163 11.85 -14.43 -3.03
N THR A 164 10.55 -14.33 -2.73
CA THR A 164 9.80 -13.08 -2.95
C THR A 164 9.69 -12.17 -1.73
N GLY A 165 9.96 -12.63 -0.50
CA GLY A 165 10.24 -11.75 0.65
C GLY A 165 9.08 -10.97 1.30
N GLY A 166 7.82 -11.10 0.87
CA GLY A 166 6.68 -10.42 1.48
C GLY A 166 6.26 -11.00 2.84
N ALA A 167 5.81 -10.16 3.78
CA ALA A 167 5.25 -10.58 5.08
C ALA A 167 3.75 -10.93 5.01
N GLY A 168 3.07 -10.67 3.88
CA GLY A 168 1.61 -10.83 3.77
C GLY A 168 0.81 -9.73 4.49
N LEU A 169 1.43 -8.57 4.75
CA LEU A 169 0.77 -7.43 5.41
C LEU A 169 0.41 -6.29 4.45
N GLY A 170 0.92 -6.32 3.21
CA GLY A 170 0.77 -5.19 2.27
C GLY A 170 -0.70 -4.87 1.94
N LEU A 171 -1.47 -5.88 1.52
CA LEU A 171 -2.88 -5.71 1.18
C LEU A 171 -3.76 -5.44 2.42
N SER A 172 -3.48 -6.06 3.56
CA SER A 172 -4.19 -5.77 4.80
C SER A 172 -3.97 -4.31 5.26
N ILE A 173 -2.74 -3.80 5.12
CA ILE A 173 -2.44 -2.39 5.39
C ILE A 173 -3.18 -1.49 4.40
N ALA A 174 -3.18 -1.83 3.11
CA ALA A 174 -3.90 -1.04 2.11
C ALA A 174 -5.40 -0.97 2.42
N GLN A 175 -6.00 -2.08 2.86
CA GLN A 175 -7.39 -2.12 3.31
C GLN A 175 -7.62 -1.22 4.54
N SER A 176 -6.87 -1.41 5.62
CA SER A 176 -7.03 -0.59 6.84
C SER A 176 -6.82 0.90 6.57
N LEU A 177 -5.91 1.25 5.66
CA LEU A 177 -5.69 2.63 5.25
C LEU A 177 -6.86 3.17 4.42
N ALA A 178 -7.45 2.38 3.52
CA ALA A 178 -8.64 2.80 2.77
C ALA A 178 -9.82 3.06 3.72
N GLU A 179 -10.05 2.13 4.66
CA GLU A 179 -11.12 2.22 5.68
C GLU A 179 -10.91 3.41 6.61
N LEU A 180 -9.69 3.67 7.06
CA LEU A 180 -9.34 4.86 7.85
C LEU A 180 -9.70 6.16 7.13
N HIS A 181 -9.58 6.19 5.81
CA HIS A 181 -9.96 7.34 4.98
C HIS A 181 -11.45 7.36 4.61
N GLY A 182 -12.26 6.47 5.20
CA GLY A 182 -13.70 6.36 4.94
C GLY A 182 -14.03 5.76 3.56
N GLY A 183 -13.05 5.10 2.94
CA GLY A 183 -13.17 4.46 1.64
C GLY A 183 -13.28 2.94 1.73
N VAL A 184 -13.17 2.31 0.56
CA VAL A 184 -13.18 0.84 0.41
C VAL A 184 -12.15 0.42 -0.62
N ILE A 185 -11.61 -0.79 -0.46
CA ILE A 185 -10.83 -1.48 -1.47
C ILE A 185 -11.58 -2.73 -1.95
N LEU A 186 -11.60 -2.93 -3.26
CA LEU A 186 -12.21 -4.07 -3.92
C LEU A 186 -11.15 -4.75 -4.79
N VAL A 187 -11.31 -6.05 -5.01
CA VAL A 187 -10.47 -6.84 -5.92
C VAL A 187 -11.35 -7.56 -6.92
N GLU A 188 -10.98 -7.50 -8.18
CA GLU A 188 -11.53 -8.30 -9.26
C GLU A 188 -10.36 -9.02 -9.93
N SER A 189 -10.41 -10.34 -10.03
CA SER A 189 -9.31 -11.12 -10.59
C SER A 189 -9.79 -12.45 -11.17
N GLU A 190 -9.03 -12.96 -12.13
CA GLU A 190 -9.17 -14.32 -12.65
C GLU A 190 -7.79 -14.94 -12.78
N LEU A 191 -7.67 -16.21 -12.41
CA LEU A 191 -6.40 -16.93 -12.48
C LEU A 191 -5.86 -16.93 -13.92
N GLY A 192 -4.62 -16.47 -14.10
CA GLY A 192 -3.94 -16.34 -15.39
C GLY A 192 -4.30 -15.10 -16.21
N LYS A 193 -5.19 -14.22 -15.73
CA LYS A 193 -5.57 -12.98 -16.43
C LYS A 193 -5.20 -11.69 -15.70
N GLY A 194 -4.62 -11.80 -14.50
CA GLY A 194 -4.23 -10.67 -13.66
C GLY A 194 -5.29 -10.25 -12.64
N ALA A 195 -5.06 -9.12 -12.00
CA ALA A 195 -5.94 -8.57 -10.97
C ALA A 195 -6.17 -7.07 -11.17
N CYS A 196 -7.30 -6.58 -10.66
CA CYS A 196 -7.63 -5.17 -10.58
C CYS A 196 -8.03 -4.85 -9.14
N PHE A 197 -7.22 -4.04 -8.47
CA PHE A 197 -7.53 -3.48 -7.16
C PHE A 197 -8.13 -2.09 -7.34
N THR A 198 -9.34 -1.90 -6.83
CA THR A 198 -10.09 -0.64 -6.94
C THR A 198 -10.26 -0.02 -5.57
N VAL A 199 -9.70 1.16 -5.38
CA VAL A 199 -9.79 1.95 -4.15
C VAL A 199 -10.74 3.11 -4.40
N ARG A 200 -11.82 3.20 -3.62
CA ARG A 200 -12.77 4.32 -3.69
C ARG A 200 -12.70 5.12 -2.40
N LEU A 201 -12.28 6.38 -2.50
CA LEU A 201 -12.14 7.31 -1.37
C LEU A 201 -13.16 8.45 -1.50
N PRO A 202 -13.85 8.85 -0.42
CA PRO A 202 -14.81 9.94 -0.48
C PRO A 202 -14.12 11.27 -0.78
N ALA A 203 -14.70 12.06 -1.69
CA ALA A 203 -14.29 13.42 -1.98
C ALA A 203 -14.80 14.35 -0.86
N ARG A 204 -14.31 14.19 0.37
CA ARG A 204 -14.70 15.11 1.45
C ARG A 204 -14.19 16.51 1.11
N ARG A 205 -15.10 17.40 0.71
CA ARG A 205 -14.89 18.85 0.82
C ARG A 205 -14.59 19.12 2.30
N SER A 206 -13.59 19.95 2.58
CA SER A 206 -13.34 20.51 3.91
C SER A 206 -14.65 20.88 4.60
N PRO A 207 -14.80 20.75 5.93
CA PRO A 207 -15.96 21.31 6.60
C PRO A 207 -16.09 22.77 6.17
N SER A 208 -17.20 23.10 5.51
CA SER A 208 -17.47 24.46 5.07
C SER A 208 -17.43 25.38 6.30
N PRO A 209 -16.91 26.63 6.16
CA PRO A 209 -16.78 27.56 7.30
C PRO A 209 -18.10 27.88 8.01
N ASP A 210 -19.25 27.50 7.46
CA ASP A 210 -20.58 27.78 8.01
C ASP A 210 -20.90 27.06 9.33
N ALA A 211 -20.17 25.99 9.70
CA ALA A 211 -20.37 25.35 11.00
C ALA A 211 -19.76 26.14 12.18
N ALA A 212 -18.80 27.05 11.92
CA ALA A 212 -18.17 27.88 12.96
C ALA A 212 -18.91 29.19 13.22
N ARG A 213 -19.91 29.54 12.40
CA ARG A 213 -20.67 30.79 12.51
C ARG A 213 -22.00 30.64 13.26
N ALA A 214 -22.44 29.40 13.51
CA ALA A 214 -23.68 29.10 14.23
C ALA A 214 -23.52 29.05 15.77
N THR A 215 -22.31 29.15 16.31
CA THR A 215 -22.05 29.09 17.76
C THR A 215 -21.70 30.43 18.40
N SER A 216 -21.70 31.54 17.65
CA SER A 216 -21.34 32.87 18.18
C SER A 216 -22.48 33.90 18.19
N SER A 217 -23.73 33.52 17.86
CA SER A 217 -24.87 34.45 17.79
C SER A 217 -26.02 34.12 18.75
N SER A 218 -25.73 33.74 19.99
CA SER A 218 -26.77 33.61 21.02
C SER A 218 -26.25 33.85 22.45
N THR A 219 -25.80 35.08 22.75
CA THR A 219 -26.02 35.74 24.06
C THR A 219 -25.47 37.18 24.07
N SER A 220 -26.30 38.15 23.66
CA SER A 220 -26.22 39.55 24.14
C SER A 220 -27.64 40.14 24.15
N SER A 221 -28.33 40.08 25.29
CA SER A 221 -28.57 41.22 26.22
C SER A 221 -30.00 41.79 26.04
N PRO A 222 -30.48 42.75 26.88
CA PRO A 222 -31.45 42.54 27.95
C PRO A 222 -32.73 43.38 27.70
N PRO A 223 -33.64 43.60 28.67
CA PRO A 223 -33.42 44.50 29.83
C PRO A 223 -33.78 43.90 31.20
#